data_AF-X1VKR6-F1
#
_entry.id   AF-X1VKR6-F1
#
_cell.length_a   1.000
_cell.length_b   1.000
_cell.length_c   1.000
_cell.angle_alpha   90.00
_cell.angle_beta   90.00
_cell.angle_gamma   90.00
#
_symmetry.space_group_name_H-M   'P 1'
#
loop_
_entity.id
_entity.type
_entity.pdbx_description
1 polymer ?
#
loop_
_entity_poly.entity_id
_entity_poly.type
_entity_poly.pdbx_seq_one_letter_code
_entity_poly.pdbx_strand_id
1 'polypeptide(L)'
;MEYDDDGRIKALAFNIKMPNGELPIRLPINAAATLKVLQRQAADREIPSGYAKDDHAYRVAWRNIFHWVSAQLALLETEMVKMEEIFLPYVITPGGQTIYQVMAGKGFLLGPGEGGKGE
;
A
#
# COMPACT_ATOMS: atom_id res chain seq x y z
N MET A 1 -3.85 -7.21 -11.17
CA MET A 1 -2.39 -7.05 -10.98
C MET A 1 -1.89 -6.10 -12.04
N GLU A 2 -1.15 -5.07 -11.65
CA GLU A 2 -0.51 -4.14 -12.60
C GLU A 2 0.95 -4.54 -12.79
N TYR A 3 1.45 -4.48 -14.02
CA TYR A 3 2.82 -4.87 -14.37
C TYR A 3 3.65 -3.65 -14.78
N ASP A 4 4.98 -3.71 -14.59
CA ASP A 4 5.93 -2.80 -15.23
C ASP A 4 6.28 -3.22 -16.65
N ASP A 5 7.10 -2.39 -17.29
CA ASP A 5 7.58 -2.60 -18.65
C ASP A 5 8.44 -3.87 -18.78
N ASP A 6 8.91 -4.42 -17.66
CA ASP A 6 9.66 -5.68 -17.55
C ASP A 6 8.76 -6.89 -17.17
N GLY A 7 7.44 -6.69 -17.08
CA GLY A 7 6.48 -7.74 -16.73
C GLY A 7 6.48 -8.12 -15.24
N ARG A 8 7.07 -7.31 -14.36
CA ARG A 8 7.03 -7.49 -12.90
C ARG A 8 5.85 -6.74 -12.31
N ILE A 9 5.25 -7.30 -11.25
CA ILE A 9 4.04 -6.72 -10.67
C ILE A 9 4.39 -5.42 -9.90
N LYS A 10 3.83 -4.29 -10.32
CA LYS A 10 3.97 -2.94 -9.71
C LYS A 10 2.95 -2.65 -8.60
N ALA A 11 1.80 -3.31 -8.63
CA ALA A 11 0.75 -3.12 -7.62
C ALA A 11 -0.14 -4.36 -7.48
N LEU A 12 -0.55 -4.64 -6.25
CA LEU A 12 -1.61 -5.61 -5.99
C LEU A 12 -2.94 -4.85 -5.96
N ALA A 13 -3.81 -5.17 -6.91
CA ALA A 13 -5.15 -4.60 -6.99
C ALA A 13 -6.20 -5.72 -6.87
N PHE A 14 -7.17 -5.53 -5.99
CA PHE A 14 -8.27 -6.46 -5.75
C PHE A 14 -9.51 -5.70 -5.27
N ASN A 15 -10.69 -6.31 -5.44
CA ASN A 15 -11.95 -5.72 -4.99
C ASN A 15 -12.41 -6.39 -3.72
N ILE A 16 -12.91 -5.59 -2.77
CA ILE A 16 -13.63 -6.10 -1.60
C ILE A 16 -15.11 -5.89 -1.82
N LYS A 17 -15.90 -6.95 -1.64
CA LYS A 17 -17.37 -6.88 -1.67
C LYS A 17 -17.87 -6.37 -0.33
N MET A 18 -18.68 -5.33 -0.37
CA MET A 18 -19.41 -4.79 0.77
C MET A 18 -20.91 -4.82 0.50
N PRO A 19 -21.77 -4.74 1.53
CA PRO A 19 -23.22 -4.71 1.37
C PRO A 19 -23.73 -3.60 0.44
N ASN A 20 -22.98 -2.49 0.35
CA ASN A 20 -23.30 -1.29 -0.41
C ASN A 20 -22.52 -1.13 -1.73
N GLY A 21 -21.67 -2.10 -2.11
CA GLY A 21 -20.91 -2.04 -3.37
C GLY A 21 -19.56 -2.74 -3.31
N GLU A 22 -18.76 -2.56 -4.36
CA GLU A 22 -17.38 -3.03 -4.41
C GLU A 22 -16.41 -1.88 -4.13
N LEU A 23 -15.40 -2.14 -3.30
CA LEU A 23 -14.28 -1.23 -3.08
C LEU A 23 -13.06 -1.72 -3.85
N PRO A 24 -12.68 -1.03 -4.93
CA PRO A 24 -11.42 -1.31 -5.60
C PRO A 24 -10.26 -0.82 -4.73
N ILE A 25 -9.34 -1.73 -4.42
CA ILE A 25 -8.17 -1.46 -3.60
C ILE A 25 -6.91 -1.61 -4.44
N ARG A 26 -5.95 -0.71 -4.23
CA ARG A 26 -4.62 -0.75 -4.82
C ARG A 26 -3.55 -0.61 -3.76
N LEU A 27 -2.88 -1.72 -3.44
CA LEU A 27 -1.73 -1.73 -2.53
C LEU A 27 -0.45 -1.35 -3.30
N PRO A 28 0.34 -0.39 -2.79
CA PRO A 28 1.58 0.02 -3.42
C PRO A 28 2.69 -1.01 -3.18
N ILE A 29 3.48 -1.29 -4.22
CA ILE A 29 4.67 -2.11 -4.12
C ILE A 29 5.80 -1.36 -4.81
N ASN A 30 6.87 -1.06 -4.05
CA ASN A 30 7.98 -0.27 -4.57
C ASN A 30 9.30 -1.05 -4.44
N ALA A 31 9.49 -2.02 -5.34
CA ALA A 31 10.70 -2.83 -5.40
C ALA A 31 11.97 -1.98 -5.64
N ALA A 32 11.85 -0.88 -6.38
CA ALA A 32 12.97 0.04 -6.62
C ALA A 32 13.42 0.76 -5.34
N ALA A 33 12.48 1.22 -4.50
CA ALA A 33 12.80 1.77 -3.19
C ALA A 33 13.44 0.72 -2.27
N THR A 34 12.91 -0.52 -2.29
CA THR A 34 13.52 -1.64 -1.56
C THR A 34 14.95 -1.92 -2.02
N LEU A 35 15.21 -1.90 -3.34
CA LEU A 35 16.55 -2.08 -3.87
C LEU A 35 17.52 -1.00 -3.38
N LYS A 36 17.11 0.27 -3.41
CA LYS A 36 17.94 1.38 -2.91
C LYS A 36 18.31 1.20 -1.44
N VAL A 37 17.37 0.72 -0.62
CA VAL A 37 17.64 0.40 0.80
C VAL A 37 18.66 -0.74 0.88
N LEU A 38 18.47 -1.84 0.18
CA LEU A 38 19.39 -2.99 0.19
C LEU A 38 20.80 -2.61 -0.30
N GLN A 39 20.91 -1.75 -1.31
CA GLN A 39 22.18 -1.23 -1.81
C GLN A 39 22.92 -0.41 -0.75
N ARG A 40 22.18 0.45 -0.02
CA ARG A 40 22.76 1.20 1.11
C ARG A 40 23.25 0.26 2.20
N GLN A 41 22.43 -0.71 2.60
CA GLN A 41 22.81 -1.71 3.62
C GLN A 41 24.04 -2.55 3.20
N ALA A 42 24.15 -2.88 1.91
CA ALA A 42 25.32 -3.55 1.38
C ALA A 42 26.58 -2.66 1.40
N ALA A 43 26.43 -1.37 1.10
CA ALA A 43 27.53 -0.39 1.20
C ALA A 43 28.00 -0.22 2.66
N ASP A 44 27.07 -0.24 3.60
CA ASP A 44 27.32 -0.16 5.04
C ASP A 44 27.79 -1.50 5.65
N ARG A 45 27.92 -2.55 4.82
CA ARG A 45 28.34 -3.92 5.20
C ARG A 45 27.39 -4.61 6.20
N GLU A 46 26.14 -4.16 6.30
CA GLU A 46 25.10 -4.82 7.09
C GLU A 46 24.66 -6.14 6.45
N ILE A 47 24.70 -6.21 5.12
CA ILE A 47 24.34 -7.39 4.34
C ILE A 47 25.40 -7.68 3.26
N PRO A 48 25.56 -8.95 2.84
CA PRO A 48 26.36 -9.28 1.66
C PRO A 48 25.83 -8.59 0.40
N SER A 49 26.72 -8.03 -0.42
CA SER A 49 26.37 -7.34 -1.67
C SER A 49 25.59 -8.21 -2.67
N GLY A 50 25.71 -9.54 -2.56
CA GLY A 50 24.94 -10.50 -3.34
C GLY A 50 23.41 -10.38 -3.15
N TYR A 51 22.95 -9.80 -2.05
CA TYR A 51 21.53 -9.56 -1.76
C TYR A 51 21.01 -8.22 -2.29
N ALA A 52 21.88 -7.28 -2.67
CA ALA A 52 21.49 -5.97 -3.19
C ALA A 52 21.23 -6.00 -4.72
N LYS A 53 20.39 -6.94 -5.17
CA LYS A 53 20.02 -7.16 -6.58
C LYS A 53 18.53 -7.00 -6.80
N ASP A 54 18.13 -6.57 -7.99
CA ASP A 54 16.73 -6.32 -8.37
C ASP A 54 15.79 -7.49 -8.04
N ASP A 55 16.16 -8.72 -8.42
CA ASP A 55 15.32 -9.89 -8.17
C ASP A 55 15.13 -10.19 -6.68
N HIS A 56 16.17 -9.93 -5.87
CA HIS A 56 16.08 -10.11 -4.43
C HIS A 56 15.21 -9.00 -3.81
N ALA A 57 15.43 -7.75 -4.21
CA ALA A 57 14.62 -6.61 -3.78
C ALA A 57 13.13 -6.80 -4.11
N TYR A 58 12.82 -7.31 -5.31
CA TYR A 58 11.45 -7.64 -5.71
C TYR A 58 10.84 -8.69 -4.77
N ARG A 59 11.53 -9.81 -4.52
CA ARG A 59 11.05 -10.85 -3.60
C ARG A 59 10.87 -10.33 -2.18
N VAL A 60 11.78 -9.49 -1.69
CA VAL A 60 11.70 -8.86 -0.36
C VAL A 60 10.48 -7.92 -0.28
N ALA A 61 10.29 -7.05 -1.27
CA ALA A 61 9.14 -6.15 -1.33
C ALA A 61 7.81 -6.92 -1.29
N TRP A 62 7.69 -7.99 -2.08
CA TRP A 62 6.51 -8.86 -2.07
C TRP A 62 6.31 -9.57 -0.74
N ARG A 63 7.37 -10.09 -0.15
CA ARG A 63 7.31 -10.78 1.14
C ARG A 63 6.83 -9.83 2.25
N ASN A 64 7.30 -8.58 2.24
CA ASN A 64 6.87 -7.56 3.21
C ASN A 64 5.37 -7.27 3.09
N ILE A 65 4.88 -7.06 1.86
CA ILE A 65 3.45 -6.80 1.63
C ILE A 65 2.60 -8.01 2.01
N PHE A 66 3.03 -9.21 1.67
CA PHE A 66 2.35 -10.44 2.08
C PHE A 66 2.23 -10.53 3.61
N HIS A 67 3.34 -10.36 4.34
CA HIS A 67 3.32 -10.41 5.80
C HIS A 67 2.45 -9.31 6.41
N TRP A 68 2.50 -8.10 5.87
CA TRP A 68 1.64 -7.00 6.31
C TRP A 68 0.16 -7.33 6.11
N VAL A 69 -0.25 -7.77 4.91
CA VAL A 69 -1.64 -8.15 4.63
C VAL A 69 -2.08 -9.30 5.54
N SER A 70 -1.25 -10.34 5.72
CA SER A 70 -1.56 -11.46 6.62
C SER A 70 -1.79 -11.00 8.06
N ALA A 71 -0.98 -10.05 8.57
CA ALA A 71 -1.18 -9.50 9.90
C ALA A 71 -2.49 -8.71 10.01
N GLN A 72 -2.86 -7.93 8.98
CA GLN A 72 -4.13 -7.21 8.96
C GLN A 72 -5.33 -8.16 8.91
N LEU A 73 -5.24 -9.26 8.14
CA LEU A 73 -6.29 -10.29 8.10
C LEU A 73 -6.44 -10.99 9.45
N ALA A 74 -5.34 -11.28 10.16
CA ALA A 74 -5.43 -11.83 11.51
C ALA A 74 -6.17 -10.88 12.47
N LEU A 75 -5.93 -9.56 12.39
CA LEU A 75 -6.67 -8.58 13.19
C LEU A 75 -8.17 -8.56 12.84
N LEU A 76 -8.50 -8.66 11.55
CA LEU A 76 -9.87 -8.76 11.07
C LEU A 76 -10.58 -10.02 11.59
N GLU A 77 -9.90 -11.17 11.55
CA GLU A 77 -10.41 -12.46 12.07
C GLU A 77 -10.66 -12.42 13.58
N THR A 78 -9.87 -11.64 14.31
CA THR A 78 -10.07 -11.40 15.75
C THR A 78 -11.05 -10.28 16.07
N GLU A 79 -11.74 -9.72 15.05
CA GLU A 79 -12.68 -8.60 15.16
C GLU A 79 -12.09 -7.32 15.81
N MET A 80 -10.75 -7.19 15.81
CA MET A 80 -10.06 -6.04 16.40
C MET A 80 -10.14 -4.79 15.52
N VAL A 81 -10.35 -4.99 14.21
CA VAL A 81 -10.44 -3.94 13.19
C VAL A 81 -11.45 -4.35 12.14
N LYS A 82 -12.01 -3.37 11.44
CA LYS A 82 -12.86 -3.59 10.27
C LYS A 82 -12.06 -3.48 8.99
N MET A 83 -12.63 -4.04 7.91
CA MET A 83 -12.00 -4.05 6.59
C MET A 83 -11.73 -2.63 6.07
N GLU A 84 -12.67 -1.71 6.32
CA GLU A 84 -12.57 -0.29 5.97
C GLU A 84 -11.39 0.36 6.68
N GLU A 85 -11.16 0.08 7.96
CA GLU A 85 -10.11 0.72 8.74
C GLU A 85 -8.71 0.39 8.21
N ILE A 86 -8.54 -0.82 7.67
CA ILE A 86 -7.28 -1.27 7.09
C ILE A 86 -7.09 -0.70 5.68
N PHE A 87 -8.13 -0.82 4.84
CA PHE A 87 -7.99 -0.67 3.40
C PHE A 87 -8.44 0.70 2.86
N LEU A 88 -9.15 1.52 3.64
CA LEU A 88 -9.63 2.84 3.20
C LEU A 88 -8.53 3.70 2.56
N PRO A 89 -7.30 3.82 3.09
CA PRO A 89 -6.24 4.61 2.45
C PRO A 89 -5.89 4.16 1.02
N TYR A 90 -6.14 2.89 0.70
CA TYR A 90 -5.79 2.25 -0.56
C TYR A 90 -6.98 2.12 -1.53
N VAL A 91 -8.17 2.60 -1.13
CA VAL A 91 -9.35 2.62 -1.99
C VAL A 91 -9.12 3.57 -3.14
N ILE A 92 -9.38 3.10 -4.36
CA ILE A 92 -9.29 3.89 -5.59
C ILE A 92 -10.56 4.75 -5.69
N THR A 93 -10.36 6.06 -5.77
CA THR A 93 -11.42 7.04 -6.01
C THR A 93 -11.83 7.04 -7.49
N PRO A 94 -12.98 7.64 -7.86
CA PRO A 94 -13.36 7.80 -9.27
C PRO A 94 -12.30 8.52 -10.13
N GLY A 95 -11.41 9.31 -9.52
CA GLY A 95 -10.29 9.96 -10.20
C GLY A 95 -9.06 9.06 -10.44
N GLY A 96 -9.13 7.76 -10.11
CA GLY A 96 -8.04 6.80 -10.30
C GLY A 96 -6.92 6.87 -9.24
N GLN A 97 -6.99 7.82 -8.32
CA GLN A 97 -6.05 7.97 -7.21
C GLN A 97 -6.56 7.24 -5.96
N THR A 98 -5.66 6.76 -5.11
CA THR A 98 -6.06 6.25 -3.80
C THR A 98 -6.47 7.37 -2.85
N ILE A 99 -7.32 7.10 -1.85
CA ILE A 99 -7.66 8.08 -0.82
C ILE A 99 -6.41 8.66 -0.16
N TYR A 100 -5.40 7.82 0.12
CA TYR A 100 -4.10 8.28 0.61
C TYR A 100 -3.47 9.33 -0.31
N GLN A 101 -3.44 9.10 -1.62
CA GLN A 101 -2.86 10.04 -2.58
C GLN A 101 -3.61 11.37 -2.61
N VAL A 102 -4.94 11.32 -2.55
CA VAL A 102 -5.78 12.52 -2.47
C VAL A 102 -5.47 13.31 -1.19
N MET A 103 -5.36 12.63 -0.06
CA MET A 103 -5.04 13.26 1.23
C MET A 103 -3.62 13.81 1.27
N ALA A 104 -2.64 13.08 0.73
CA ALA A 104 -1.26 13.54 0.62
C ALA A 104 -1.15 14.82 -0.21
N GLY A 105 -1.90 14.92 -1.32
CA GLY A 105 -1.97 16.14 -2.14
C GLY A 105 -2.54 17.36 -1.40
N LYS A 106 -3.31 17.14 -0.32
CA LYS A 106 -3.86 18.19 0.55
C LYS A 106 -3.03 18.41 1.82
N GLY A 107 -1.84 17.79 1.93
CA GLY A 107 -1.01 17.86 3.14
C GLY A 107 -1.65 17.21 4.36
N PHE A 108 -2.51 16.20 4.15
CA PHE A 108 -3.31 15.54 5.18
C PHE A 108 -4.26 16.47 5.96
N LEU A 109 -4.51 17.67 5.45
CA LEU A 109 -5.51 18.57 6.00
C LEU A 109 -6.89 18.11 5.53
N LEU A 110 -7.78 17.86 6.48
CA LEU A 110 -9.20 17.87 6.22
C LEU A 110 -9.53 19.34 5.92
N GLY A 111 -10.13 19.63 4.77
CA GLY A 111 -10.48 21.00 4.39
C GLY A 111 -11.29 21.71 5.47
N PRO A 112 -11.48 23.05 5.37
CA PRO A 112 -12.25 23.77 6.37
C PRO A 112 -13.60 23.08 6.58
N GLY A 113 -13.87 22.70 7.82
CA GLY A 113 -15.17 22.12 8.17
C GLY A 113 -16.23 23.17 7.89
N GLU A 114 -17.20 22.85 7.05
CA GLU A 114 -18.42 23.64 7.00
C GLU A 114 -19.08 23.49 8.36
N GLY A 115 -18.87 24.48 9.23
CA GLY A 115 -19.63 24.61 10.46
C GLY A 115 -21.09 24.73 10.06
N GLY A 116 -21.82 23.62 10.14
CA GLY A 116 -23.26 23.63 9.97
C GLY A 116 -23.79 24.72 10.88
N LYS A 117 -24.42 25.74 10.29
CA LYS A 117 -25.23 26.68 11.05
C LYS A 117 -26.25 25.82 11.77
N GLY A 118 -26.08 25.68 13.08
CA GLY A 118 -27.12 25.18 13.94
C GLY A 118 -28.31 26.12 13.81
N GLU A 119 -29.38 25.62 13.22
CA GLU A 119 -30.75 26.06 13.46
C GLU A 119 -31.47 24.95 14.23
#